data_AF-A0A8B6EIP4-F1
#
_entry.id   AF-A0A8B6EIP4-F1
#
_cell.length_a   1.000
_cell.length_b   1.000
_cell.length_c   1.000
_cell.angle_alpha   90.00
_cell.angle_beta   90.00
_cell.angle_gamma   90.00
#
_symmetry.space_group_name_H-M   'P 1'
#
loop_
_entity.id
_entity.type
_entity.pdbx_description
1 polymer ?
#
loop_
_entity_poly.entity_id
_entity_poly.type
_entity_poly.pdbx_seq_one_letter_code
_entity_poly.pdbx_strand_id
1 'polypeptide(L)'
;MKCDYRNENIYKIPKSGGSFSHSLRFDLTRKDGHKAYEEYEIVHIDNEANKYKLIAGGYSGTAGDAVTGFGKTGNNGQYFSTYDQDDDEFLFKSCAVKCRGGWWY
;
A
#
# COMPACT_ATOMS: atom_id res chain seq x y z
N MET A 1 -8.99 -21.17 -8.91
CA MET A 1 -7.86 -20.24 -9.09
C MET A 1 -7.45 -19.79 -7.69
N LYS A 2 -6.36 -20.34 -7.15
CA LYS A 2 -5.83 -19.96 -5.84
C LYS A 2 -4.87 -18.80 -6.07
N CYS A 3 -5.21 -17.61 -5.59
CA CYS A 3 -4.31 -16.46 -5.60
C CYS A 3 -3.59 -16.43 -4.25
N ASP A 4 -2.60 -17.30 -4.07
CA ASP A 4 -1.64 -17.23 -2.96
C ASP A 4 -0.53 -16.23 -3.33
N TYR A 5 -0.81 -14.92 -3.26
CA TYR A 5 0.23 -13.89 -3.16
C TYR A 5 0.30 -13.45 -1.70
N ARG A 6 1.02 -14.23 -0.88
CA ARG A 6 1.22 -13.90 0.53
C ARG A 6 2.17 -12.71 0.66
N ASN A 7 1.77 -11.68 1.42
CA ASN A 7 2.56 -10.49 1.74
C ASN A 7 3.79 -10.76 2.63
N GLU A 8 4.02 -12.00 3.03
CA GLU A 8 5.06 -12.46 3.95
C GLU A 8 6.50 -12.15 3.51
N ASN A 9 6.71 -11.64 2.30
CA ASN A 9 8.02 -11.21 1.81
C ASN A 9 8.13 -9.70 1.57
N ILE A 10 7.01 -8.99 1.43
CA ILE A 10 7.01 -7.55 1.10
C ILE A 10 7.48 -6.73 2.31
N TYR A 11 7.14 -7.12 3.54
CA TYR A 11 7.64 -6.46 4.76
C TYR A 11 9.13 -6.72 5.05
N LYS A 12 9.74 -7.71 4.39
CA LYS A 12 11.18 -8.04 4.55
C LYS A 12 12.06 -7.19 3.65
N ILE A 13 11.52 -6.68 2.54
CA ILE A 13 12.25 -5.81 1.60
C ILE A 13 12.71 -4.52 2.28
N PRO A 14 11.89 -3.85 3.13
CA PRO A 14 12.34 -2.69 3.89
C PRO A 14 13.39 -2.93 5.00
N LYS A 15 13.79 -4.18 5.24
CA LYS A 15 14.66 -4.55 6.38
C LYS A 15 16.08 -4.97 5.97
N SER A 16 16.36 -5.15 4.69
CA SER A 16 17.67 -5.61 4.22
C SER A 16 18.66 -4.46 4.05
N GLY A 17 19.30 -4.04 5.15
CA GLY A 17 20.58 -3.34 5.09
C GLY A 17 20.63 -1.96 5.71
N GLY A 18 20.53 -1.86 7.05
CA GLY A 18 21.12 -0.78 7.88
C GLY A 18 20.65 0.67 7.66
N SER A 19 19.90 0.95 6.60
CA SER A 19 19.32 2.24 6.25
C SER A 19 17.81 2.03 6.11
N PHE A 20 17.03 2.69 6.97
CA PHE A 20 15.58 2.53 7.07
C PHE A 20 14.80 3.22 5.95
N SER A 21 15.47 3.70 4.90
CA SER A 21 14.86 4.49 3.83
C SER A 21 14.83 3.68 2.54
N HIS A 22 13.80 2.84 2.42
CA HIS A 22 13.39 2.32 1.12
C HIS A 22 12.45 3.34 0.48
N SER A 23 12.53 3.47 -0.85
CA SER A 23 11.56 4.24 -1.62
C SER A 23 10.58 3.32 -2.34
N LEU A 24 9.37 3.81 -2.56
CA LEU A 24 8.31 3.12 -3.30
C LEU A 24 7.90 4.01 -4.47
N ARG A 25 7.92 3.45 -5.68
CA ARG A 25 7.51 4.16 -6.89
C ARG A 25 6.43 3.38 -7.63
N PHE A 26 5.37 4.08 -8.02
CA PHE A 26 4.33 3.58 -8.91
C PHE A 26 4.44 4.31 -10.24
N ASP A 27 4.68 3.57 -11.32
CA ASP A 27 4.62 4.09 -12.69
C ASP A 27 3.26 3.71 -13.32
N LEU A 28 2.52 4.72 -13.75
CA LEU A 28 1.16 4.58 -14.29
C LEU A 28 1.17 4.89 -15.78
N THR A 29 0.55 4.02 -16.58
CA THR A 29 0.31 4.27 -18.01
C THR A 29 -1.18 4.14 -18.31
N ARG A 30 -1.76 5.22 -18.83
CA ARG A 30 -3.15 5.25 -19.29
C ARG A 30 -3.27 4.55 -20.65
N LYS A 31 -4.49 4.10 -20.99
CA LYS A 31 -4.78 3.48 -22.30
C LYS A 31 -4.46 4.38 -23.49
N ASP A 32 -4.54 5.69 -23.30
CA ASP A 32 -4.20 6.71 -24.31
C ASP A 32 -2.69 7.02 -24.40
N GLY A 33 -1.85 6.30 -23.64
CA GLY A 33 -0.39 6.41 -23.68
C GLY A 33 0.19 7.46 -22.73
N HIS A 34 -0.63 8.27 -22.04
CA HIS A 34 -0.12 9.20 -21.02
C HIS A 34 0.52 8.45 -19.86
N LYS A 35 1.68 8.93 -19.43
CA LYS A 35 2.43 8.39 -18.29
C LYS A 35 2.42 9.37 -17.13
N ALA A 36 2.28 8.83 -15.94
CA ALA A 36 2.44 9.57 -14.69
C ALA A 36 3.15 8.67 -13.69
N TYR A 37 3.70 9.26 -12.63
CA TYR A 37 4.27 8.50 -11.53
C TYR A 37 3.98 9.16 -10.19
N GLU A 38 4.03 8.36 -9.15
CA GLU A 38 4.12 8.79 -7.76
C GLU A 38 5.24 8.01 -7.08
N GLU A 39 6.03 8.70 -6.28
CA GLU A 39 7.20 8.17 -5.59
C GLU A 39 7.23 8.65 -4.16
N TYR A 40 7.56 7.76 -3.23
CA TYR A 40 7.61 8.00 -1.81
C TYR A 40 9.02 7.68 -1.32
N GLU A 41 9.75 8.67 -0.85
CA GLU A 41 11.12 8.51 -0.33
C GLU A 41 11.18 7.68 0.97
N ILE A 42 10.06 7.64 1.68
CA ILE A 42 9.90 6.87 2.91
C ILE A 42 8.81 5.85 2.66
N VAL A 43 9.16 4.56 2.66
CA VAL A 43 8.20 3.46 2.79
C VAL A 43 8.60 2.52 3.92
N HIS A 44 7.65 2.23 4.79
CA HIS A 44 7.76 1.21 5.81
C HIS A 44 6.49 0.35 5.82
N ILE A 45 6.69 -0.97 5.89
CA ILE A 45 5.61 -1.95 6.04
C ILE A 45 5.94 -2.74 7.29
N ASP A 46 5.05 -2.67 8.26
CA ASP A 46 5.26 -3.31 9.55
C ASP A 46 5.15 -4.84 9.43
N ASN A 47 5.42 -5.54 10.53
CA ASN A 47 5.30 -6.99 10.59
C ASN A 47 3.82 -7.45 10.64
N GLU A 48 3.64 -8.78 10.62
CA GLU A 48 2.32 -9.42 10.71
C GLU A 48 1.58 -9.12 12.02
N ALA A 49 2.28 -8.99 13.15
CA ALA A 49 1.67 -8.64 14.43
C ALA A 49 1.02 -7.24 14.42
N ASN A 50 1.54 -6.36 13.56
CA ASN A 50 1.00 -5.03 13.28
C ASN A 50 0.25 -4.98 11.94
N LYS A 51 -0.24 -6.13 11.46
CA LYS A 51 -1.12 -6.28 10.29
C LYS A 51 -0.56 -5.60 9.03
N TYR A 52 0.76 -5.64 8.88
CA TYR A 52 1.49 -5.06 7.76
C TYR A 52 1.17 -3.59 7.50
N LYS A 53 0.95 -2.79 8.55
CA LYS A 53 0.62 -1.35 8.44
C LYS A 53 1.57 -0.62 7.48
N LEU A 54 1.01 0.14 6.55
CA LEU A 54 1.77 0.98 5.62
C LEU A 54 2.08 2.33 6.25
N ILE A 55 3.34 2.76 6.16
CA ILE A 55 3.76 4.12 6.44
C ILE A 55 4.49 4.64 5.21
N ALA A 56 3.99 5.74 4.65
CA ALA A 56 4.57 6.39 3.48
C ALA A 56 4.78 7.89 3.72
N GLY A 57 5.80 8.47 3.10
CA GLY A 57 6.12 9.89 3.18
C GLY A 57 7.11 10.34 2.11
N GLY A 58 7.33 11.65 2.03
CA GLY A 58 8.23 12.24 1.02
C GLY A 58 7.70 12.07 -0.41
N TYR A 59 6.40 12.30 -0.61
CA TYR A 59 5.78 12.19 -1.94
C TYR A 59 6.45 13.14 -2.94
N SER A 60 6.72 12.61 -4.13
CA SER A 60 7.02 13.37 -5.34
C SER A 60 6.36 12.68 -6.54
N GLY A 61 6.01 13.43 -7.58
CA GLY A 61 5.43 12.84 -8.77
C GLY A 61 4.46 13.72 -9.53
N THR A 62 3.89 13.13 -10.59
CA THR A 62 2.96 13.77 -11.52
C THR A 62 1.57 13.13 -11.50
N ALA A 63 1.39 12.00 -10.82
CA ALA A 63 0.12 11.28 -10.73
C ALA A 63 -0.84 11.82 -9.67
N GLY A 64 -0.36 12.66 -8.75
CA GLY A 64 -1.06 13.04 -7.53
C GLY A 64 -0.72 12.09 -6.37
N ASP A 65 -0.86 12.57 -5.13
CA ASP A 65 -0.53 11.80 -3.92
C ASP A 65 -1.74 10.95 -3.49
N ALA A 66 -1.77 9.70 -3.95
CA ALA A 66 -2.84 8.76 -3.63
C ALA A 66 -2.60 8.03 -2.30
N VAL A 67 -1.35 7.76 -1.94
CA VAL A 67 -1.03 6.92 -0.78
C VAL A 67 -1.09 7.71 0.51
N THR A 68 -0.46 8.88 0.63
CA THR A 68 -0.66 9.68 1.84
C THR A 68 -2.05 10.30 1.82
N GLY A 69 -2.50 10.72 0.64
CA GLY A 69 -3.76 11.43 0.46
C GLY A 69 -3.76 12.73 1.26
N PHE A 70 -4.50 13.74 0.81
CA PHE A 70 -4.64 14.98 1.57
C PHE A 70 -5.52 14.82 2.84
N GLY A 71 -5.29 13.77 3.65
CA GLY A 71 -5.71 13.65 5.04
C GLY A 71 -6.85 12.68 5.35
N LYS A 72 -7.56 12.07 4.38
CA LYS A 72 -8.74 11.22 4.70
C LYS A 72 -9.04 10.02 3.78
N THR A 73 -8.36 9.85 2.65
CA THR A 73 -8.68 8.80 1.66
C THR A 73 -7.46 8.01 1.20
N GLY A 74 -6.30 8.27 1.79
CA GLY A 74 -5.05 7.62 1.45
C GLY A 74 -4.89 6.30 2.19
N ASN A 75 -3.97 5.49 1.70
CA ASN A 75 -3.63 4.17 2.26
C ASN A 75 -2.61 4.27 3.42
N ASN A 76 -2.01 5.44 3.62
CA ASN A 76 -1.01 5.66 4.65
C ASN A 76 -1.63 5.54 6.05
N GLY A 77 -1.00 4.70 6.88
CA GLY A 77 -1.48 4.37 8.21
C GLY A 77 -2.54 3.27 8.25
N GLN A 78 -2.99 2.76 7.11
CA GLN A 78 -3.98 1.68 7.07
C GLN A 78 -3.34 0.30 7.28
N TYR A 79 -4.14 -0.64 7.77
CA TYR A 79 -3.76 -2.04 7.88
C TYR A 79 -4.06 -2.79 6.57
N PHE A 80 -3.31 -3.85 6.31
CA PHE A 80 -3.54 -4.65 5.13
C PHE A 80 -4.71 -5.61 5.35
N SER A 81 -5.73 -5.55 4.50
CA SER A 81 -6.87 -6.46 4.56
C SER A 81 -6.93 -7.36 3.33
N THR A 82 -7.40 -8.58 3.50
CA THR A 82 -7.67 -9.58 2.45
C THR A 82 -9.12 -10.04 2.52
N TYR A 83 -9.57 -10.80 1.53
CA TYR A 83 -10.96 -11.30 1.49
C TYR A 83 -11.34 -12.15 2.71
N ASP A 84 -10.36 -12.72 3.39
CA ASP A 84 -10.47 -13.59 4.57
C ASP A 84 -9.96 -12.95 5.87
N GLN A 85 -9.40 -11.73 5.82
CA GLN A 85 -8.96 -10.96 6.99
C GLN A 85 -9.36 -9.49 6.82
N ASP A 86 -10.41 -9.09 7.52
CA ASP A 86 -10.99 -7.74 7.47
C ASP A 86 -10.35 -6.85 8.54
N ASP A 87 -9.34 -6.08 8.14
CA ASP A 87 -8.59 -5.17 9.00
C ASP A 87 -8.74 -3.70 8.56
N ASP A 88 -9.75 -3.40 7.74
CA ASP A 88 -10.04 -2.06 7.25
C ASP A 88 -10.89 -1.25 8.26
N GLU A 89 -10.93 0.08 8.11
CA GLU A 89 -11.68 0.96 9.02
C GLU A 89 -13.20 0.95 8.75
N PHE A 90 -13.69 0.14 7.82
CA PHE A 90 -15.07 0.17 7.33
C PHE A 90 -15.98 -0.78 8.12
N LEU A 91 -16.54 -0.27 9.21
CA LEU A 91 -17.39 -0.99 10.19
C LEU A 91 -18.54 -1.86 9.65
N PHE A 92 -19.02 -1.62 8.42
CA PHE A 92 -20.23 -2.26 7.90
C PHE A 92 -20.00 -3.19 6.70
N LYS A 93 -18.85 -3.13 6.03
CA LYS A 93 -18.53 -3.93 4.82
C LYS A 93 -17.03 -4.00 4.57
N SER A 94 -16.50 -5.21 4.44
CA SER A 94 -15.12 -5.42 3.99
C SER A 94 -14.88 -4.93 2.56
N CYS A 95 -13.94 -4.01 2.40
CA CYS A 95 -13.49 -3.50 1.11
C CYS A 95 -12.76 -4.58 0.31
N ALA A 96 -12.04 -5.47 0.97
CA ALA A 96 -11.35 -6.57 0.33
C ALA A 96 -12.31 -7.55 -0.37
N VAL A 97 -13.49 -7.79 0.21
CA VAL A 97 -14.55 -8.63 -0.41
C VAL A 97 -15.12 -7.94 -1.65
N LYS A 98 -15.38 -6.63 -1.57
CA LYS A 98 -15.96 -5.85 -2.67
C LYS A 98 -14.98 -5.68 -3.84
N CYS A 99 -13.72 -5.38 -3.52
CA CYS A 99 -12.65 -5.11 -4.48
C CYS A 99 -11.96 -6.38 -4.96
N ARG A 100 -12.21 -7.53 -4.30
CA ARG A 100 -11.66 -8.85 -4.62
C ARG A 100 -10.12 -8.87 -4.67
N GLY A 101 -9.49 -8.21 -3.69
CA GLY A 101 -8.04 -8.07 -3.61
C GLY A 101 -7.57 -7.78 -2.20
N GLY A 102 -6.26 -7.94 -1.98
CA GLY A 102 -5.62 -7.50 -0.74
C GLY A 102 -5.07 -6.08 -0.92
N TRP A 103 -5.34 -5.20 0.04
CA TRP A 103 -4.87 -3.81 -0.01
C TRP A 103 -4.85 -3.17 1.39
N TRP A 104 -4.18 -2.04 1.50
CA TRP A 104 -4.28 -1.11 2.63
C TRP A 104 -5.54 -0.26 2.45
N TYR A 105 -6.71 -0.85 2.72
CA TYR A 105 -8.02 -0.22 2.51
C TYR A 105 -8.35 0.85 3.55
#